data_AF-A0A256VMW0-F1
#
_entry.id   AF-A0A256VMW0-F1
#
_cell.length_a   1.000
_cell.length_b   1.000
_cell.length_c   1.000
_cell.angle_alpha   90.00
_cell.angle_beta   90.00
_cell.angle_gamma   90.00
#
_symmetry.space_group_name_H-M   'P 1'
#
loop_
_entity.id
_entity.type
_entity.pdbx_description
1 polymer ?
#
loop_
_entity_poly.entity_id
_entity_poly.type
_entity_poly.pdbx_seq_one_letter_code
_entity_poly.pdbx_strand_id
1 'polypeptide(L)'
;MHLLAVAPVPPYHQLYFQHFQGMEDNQIIWLFVWVVIIDIVTGFAKSVITHHTTSSKGTAGLIKHGILLLVTLTLYPMLELNGMKNAADTFVGFYIMFYAVSIIENWGQMGLPVPEWLKKYIYKLSDQYKEEKRHENTKRYH
;
A
#
# COMPACT_ATOMS: atom_id res chain seq x y z
N MET A 1 32.71 -31.01 -30.07
CA MET A 1 32.12 -30.60 -28.77
C MET A 1 32.31 -29.10 -28.62
N HIS A 2 31.32 -28.29 -29.01
CA HIS A 2 31.35 -26.86 -28.70
C HIS A 2 31.03 -26.69 -27.22
N LEU A 3 32.04 -26.28 -26.45
CA LEU A 3 31.87 -25.81 -25.09
C LEU A 3 30.98 -24.57 -25.16
N LEU A 4 29.71 -24.73 -24.81
CA LEU A 4 28.83 -23.60 -24.52
C LEU A 4 29.45 -22.90 -23.32
N ALA A 5 30.16 -21.80 -23.56
CA ALA A 5 30.59 -20.92 -22.50
C ALA A 5 29.33 -20.44 -21.79
N VAL A 6 29.09 -20.96 -20.59
CA VAL A 6 28.02 -20.47 -19.71
C VAL A 6 28.36 -19.00 -19.46
N ALA A 7 27.49 -18.10 -19.93
CA ALA A 7 27.68 -16.67 -19.72
C ALA A 7 27.83 -16.40 -18.21
N PRO A 8 28.74 -15.50 -17.80
CA PRO A 8 28.91 -15.19 -16.38
C PRO A 8 27.60 -14.64 -15.82
N VAL A 9 27.19 -15.14 -14.66
CA VAL A 9 25.97 -14.66 -13.97
C VAL A 9 26.15 -13.17 -13.68
N PRO A 10 25.21 -12.31 -14.10
CA PRO A 10 25.34 -10.88 -13.87
C PRO A 10 25.33 -10.55 -12.37
N PRO A 11 26.01 -9.47 -11.94
CA PRO A 11 25.99 -9.02 -10.55
C PRO A 11 24.56 -8.80 -10.02
N TYR A 12 24.38 -8.99 -8.70
CA TYR A 12 23.06 -8.92 -8.05
C TYR A 12 22.28 -7.63 -8.32
N HIS A 13 22.97 -6.48 -8.35
CA HIS A 13 22.32 -5.20 -8.63
C HIS A 13 21.73 -5.12 -10.04
N GLN A 14 22.36 -5.75 -11.04
CA GLN A 14 21.83 -5.79 -12.41
C GLN A 14 20.59 -6.68 -12.49
N LEU A 15 20.62 -7.84 -11.82
CA LEU A 15 19.46 -8.71 -11.68
C LEU A 15 18.29 -7.98 -10.99
N TYR A 16 18.58 -7.23 -9.92
CA TYR A 16 17.57 -6.43 -9.23
C TYR A 16 16.93 -5.41 -10.14
N PHE A 17 17.72 -4.65 -10.90
CA PHE A 17 17.17 -3.66 -11.84
C PHE A 17 16.37 -4.32 -12.96
N GLN A 18 16.77 -5.49 -13.44
CA GLN A 18 16.01 -6.25 -14.44
C GLN A 18 14.62 -6.65 -13.90
N HIS A 19 14.56 -7.19 -12.68
CA HIS A 19 13.28 -7.51 -12.03
C HIS A 19 12.46 -6.26 -11.70
N PHE A 20 13.12 -5.17 -11.31
CA PHE A 20 12.47 -3.90 -11.06
C PHE A 20 11.80 -3.35 -12.32
N GLN A 21 12.49 -3.38 -13.47
CA GLN A 21 11.92 -2.99 -14.76
C GLN A 21 10.76 -3.91 -15.14
N GLY A 22 10.90 -5.23 -14.98
CA GLY A 22 9.85 -6.20 -15.28
C GLY A 22 8.55 -6.02 -14.48
N MET A 23 8.56 -5.25 -13.38
CA MET A 23 7.32 -4.88 -12.69
C MET A 23 6.37 -4.03 -13.54
N GLU A 24 6.86 -3.33 -14.56
CA GLU A 24 6.04 -2.51 -15.45
C GLU A 24 5.01 -3.33 -16.24
N ASP A 25 5.26 -4.61 -16.46
CA ASP A 25 4.33 -5.54 -17.10
C ASP A 25 3.41 -6.26 -16.09
N ASN A 26 3.63 -6.07 -14.78
CA ASN A 26 2.90 -6.80 -13.74
C ASN A 26 1.57 -6.11 -13.38
N GLN A 27 0.48 -6.76 -13.73
CA GLN A 27 -0.89 -6.29 -13.48
C GLN A 27 -1.19 -6.06 -11.98
N ILE A 28 -0.62 -6.84 -11.06
CA ILE A 28 -0.87 -6.66 -9.62
C ILE A 28 -0.23 -5.37 -9.09
N ILE A 29 0.93 -5.00 -9.65
CA ILE A 29 1.63 -3.76 -9.31
C ILE A 29 0.85 -2.57 -9.85
N TRP A 30 0.34 -2.65 -11.08
CA TRP A 30 -0.56 -1.64 -11.62
C TRP A 30 -1.81 -1.45 -10.78
N LEU A 31 -2.47 -2.55 -10.39
CA LEU A 31 -3.64 -2.50 -9.51
C LEU A 31 -3.30 -1.83 -8.19
N PHE A 32 -2.17 -2.21 -7.58
CA PHE A 32 -1.69 -1.61 -6.33
C PHE A 32 -1.49 -0.10 -6.46
N VAL A 33 -0.76 0.37 -7.46
CA VAL A 33 -0.53 1.81 -7.68
C VAL A 33 -1.85 2.56 -7.85
N TRP A 34 -2.77 2.04 -8.66
CA TRP A 34 -4.07 2.67 -8.87
C TRP A 34 -4.92 2.73 -7.61
N VAL A 35 -4.94 1.66 -6.83
CA VAL A 35 -5.68 1.63 -5.56
C VAL A 35 -5.10 2.65 -4.56
N VAL A 36 -3.78 2.82 -4.50
CA VAL A 36 -3.15 3.88 -3.69
C VAL A 36 -3.56 5.27 -4.16
N ILE A 37 -3.55 5.52 -5.48
CA ILE A 37 -3.97 6.81 -6.05
C ILE A 37 -5.43 7.10 -5.68
N ILE A 38 -6.32 6.11 -5.82
CA ILE A 38 -7.73 6.24 -5.46
C ILE A 38 -7.87 6.54 -3.96
N ASP A 39 -7.08 5.89 -3.10
CA ASP A 39 -7.13 6.17 -1.65
C ASP A 39 -6.70 7.60 -1.32
N ILE A 40 -5.66 8.11 -1.97
CA ILE A 40 -5.24 9.52 -1.81
C ILE A 40 -6.34 10.47 -2.26
N VAL A 41 -6.94 10.23 -3.43
CA VAL A 41 -8.00 11.08 -4.00
C VAL A 41 -9.25 11.04 -3.11
N THR A 42 -9.68 9.86 -2.67
CA THR A 42 -10.87 9.71 -1.80
C THR A 42 -10.62 10.29 -0.41
N GLY A 43 -9.41 10.13 0.14
CA GLY A 43 -8.99 10.76 1.39
C GLY A 43 -9.00 12.29 1.32
N PHE A 44 -8.55 12.85 0.19
CA PHE A 44 -8.62 14.28 -0.06
C PHE A 44 -10.07 14.76 -0.21
N ALA A 45 -10.88 14.12 -1.06
CA ALA A 45 -12.28 14.45 -1.27
C ALA A 45 -13.07 14.47 0.05
N LYS A 46 -12.88 13.44 0.88
CA LYS A 46 -13.42 13.37 2.23
C LYS A 46 -13.04 14.56 3.09
N SER A 47 -11.77 14.96 3.06
CA SER A 47 -11.29 16.07 3.88
C SER A 47 -11.98 17.40 3.50
N VAL A 48 -12.24 17.60 2.21
CA VAL A 48 -12.96 18.77 1.69
C VAL A 48 -14.43 18.74 2.13
N ILE A 49 -15.12 17.60 1.96
CA ILE A 49 -16.55 17.44 2.29
C ILE A 49 -16.80 17.58 3.80
N THR A 50 -15.91 17.04 4.63
CA THR A 50 -16.06 17.07 6.09
C THR A 50 -15.56 18.36 6.74
N HIS A 51 -15.05 19.33 5.95
CA HIS A 51 -14.43 20.58 6.42
C HIS A 51 -13.34 20.40 7.51
N HIS A 52 -12.75 19.21 7.60
CA HIS A 52 -11.74 18.85 8.60
C HIS A 52 -10.35 18.75 7.97
N THR A 53 -9.91 19.81 7.27
CA THR A 53 -8.55 19.88 6.71
C THR A 53 -7.63 20.64 7.65
N THR A 54 -6.67 19.94 8.27
CA THR A 54 -5.44 20.59 8.73
C THR A 54 -4.30 20.15 7.82
N SER A 55 -3.47 21.08 7.37
CA SER A 55 -2.35 20.81 6.46
C SER A 55 -1.45 19.67 6.99
N SER A 56 -1.19 19.69 8.30
CA SER A 56 -0.44 18.63 9.01
C SER A 56 -1.04 17.21 8.83
N LYS A 57 -2.37 17.06 8.88
CA LYS A 57 -3.03 15.75 8.68
C LYS A 57 -2.90 15.28 7.22
N GLY A 58 -3.04 16.19 6.25
CA GLY A 58 -2.89 15.89 4.83
C GLY A 58 -1.48 15.42 4.48
N THR A 59 -0.46 16.17 4.92
CA THR A 59 0.95 15.81 4.69
C THR A 59 1.32 14.49 5.36
N ALA A 60 0.87 14.26 6.60
CA ALA A 60 1.10 12.99 7.29
C ALA A 60 0.45 11.81 6.56
N GLY A 61 -0.73 12.02 5.96
CA GLY A 61 -1.36 11.04 5.06
C GLY A 61 -0.45 10.71 3.89
N LEU A 62 -0.06 11.72 3.10
CA LEU A 62 0.78 11.52 1.91
C LEU A 62 2.11 10.82 2.23
N ILE A 63 2.77 11.19 3.33
CA ILE A 63 4.02 10.54 3.77
C ILE A 63 3.81 9.05 4.00
N LYS A 64 2.71 8.64 4.66
CA LYS A 64 2.42 7.23 4.88
C LYS A 64 2.23 6.45 3.57
N HIS A 65 1.50 7.03 2.62
CA HIS A 65 1.29 6.39 1.32
C HIS A 65 2.61 6.26 0.55
N GLY A 66 3.45 7.32 0.58
CA GLY A 66 4.77 7.30 -0.05
C GLY A 66 5.71 6.26 0.55
N ILE A 67 5.73 6.11 1.87
CA ILE A 67 6.55 5.09 2.55
C ILE A 67 6.09 3.68 2.15
N LEU A 68 4.78 3.42 2.16
CA LEU A 68 4.25 2.11 1.76
C LEU A 68 4.57 1.80 0.30
N LEU A 69 4.36 2.75 -0.62
CA LEU A 69 4.75 2.60 -2.03
C LEU A 69 6.24 2.28 -2.17
N LEU A 70 7.11 3.03 -1.50
CA LEU A 70 8.55 2.84 -1.56
C LEU A 70 8.94 1.44 -1.07
N VAL A 71 8.45 1.03 0.11
CA VAL A 71 8.73 -0.29 0.68
C VAL A 71 8.24 -1.39 -0.24
N THR A 72 7.00 -1.30 -0.75
CA THR A 72 6.41 -2.34 -1.58
C THR A 72 7.14 -2.47 -2.93
N LEU A 73 7.40 -1.36 -3.62
CA LEU A 73 8.05 -1.37 -4.93
C LEU A 73 9.54 -1.76 -4.87
N THR A 74 10.21 -1.51 -3.74
CA THR A 74 11.61 -1.93 -3.56
C THR A 74 11.74 -3.38 -3.07
N LEU A 75 10.82 -3.83 -2.23
CA LEU A 75 10.86 -5.19 -1.69
C LEU A 75 10.37 -6.24 -2.69
N TYR A 76 9.42 -5.90 -3.57
CA TYR A 76 8.89 -6.84 -4.55
C TYR A 76 9.96 -7.50 -5.44
N PRO A 77 10.82 -6.75 -6.16
CA PRO A 77 11.84 -7.37 -7.02
C PRO A 77 12.88 -8.15 -6.21
N MET A 78 13.16 -7.74 -4.97
CA MET A 78 14.02 -8.48 -4.05
C MET A 78 13.44 -9.87 -3.73
N LEU A 79 12.15 -9.95 -3.40
CA LEU A 79 11.49 -11.23 -3.11
C LEU A 79 11.40 -12.11 -4.34
N GLU A 80 11.08 -11.54 -5.50
CA GLU A 80 10.99 -12.29 -6.75
C GLU A 80 12.36 -12.88 -7.16
N LEU A 81 13.43 -12.09 -7.05
CA LEU A 81 14.80 -12.54 -7.28
C LEU A 81 15.22 -13.73 -6.42
N ASN A 82 14.72 -13.80 -5.19
CA ASN A 82 14.99 -14.90 -4.26
C ASN A 82 14.05 -16.11 -4.48
N GLY A 83 13.30 -16.14 -5.59
CA GLY A 83 12.36 -17.21 -5.91
C GLY A 83 11.06 -17.16 -5.10
N MET A 84 10.80 -16.06 -4.39
CA MET A 84 9.64 -15.89 -3.50
C MET A 84 8.52 -15.09 -4.17
N LYS A 85 8.32 -15.26 -5.49
CA LYS A 85 7.31 -14.50 -6.26
C LYS A 85 5.91 -14.56 -5.62
N ASN A 86 5.45 -15.75 -5.22
CA ASN A 86 4.13 -15.91 -4.58
C ASN A 86 4.01 -15.11 -3.28
N ALA A 87 5.09 -15.01 -2.50
CA ALA A 87 5.11 -14.19 -1.29
C ALA A 87 5.09 -12.70 -1.63
N ALA A 88 5.79 -12.28 -2.69
CA ALA A 88 5.75 -10.91 -3.20
C ALA A 88 4.34 -10.51 -3.66
N ASP A 89 3.67 -11.37 -4.45
CA ASP A 89 2.30 -11.15 -4.90
C ASP A 89 1.32 -11.08 -3.72
N THR A 90 1.46 -11.98 -2.74
CA THR A 90 0.64 -11.99 -1.51
C THR A 90 0.86 -10.72 -0.69
N PHE A 91 2.10 -10.26 -0.57
CA PHE A 91 2.45 -9.04 0.14
C PHE A 91 1.85 -7.79 -0.51
N VAL A 92 1.91 -7.67 -1.84
CA VAL A 92 1.24 -6.59 -2.58
C VAL A 92 -0.27 -6.70 -2.41
N GLY A 93 -0.85 -7.90 -2.57
CA GLY A 93 -2.27 -8.15 -2.40
C GLY A 93 -2.79 -7.76 -1.01
N PHE A 94 -2.00 -8.02 0.04
CA PHE A 94 -2.32 -7.57 1.39
C PHE A 94 -2.44 -6.05 1.47
N TYR A 95 -1.50 -5.30 0.91
CA TYR A 95 -1.60 -3.84 0.91
C TYR A 95 -2.74 -3.32 0.03
N ILE A 96 -3.05 -3.97 -1.09
CA ILE A 96 -4.25 -3.65 -1.88
C ILE A 96 -5.50 -3.75 -1.00
N MET A 97 -5.63 -4.81 -0.19
CA MET A 97 -6.75 -4.95 0.74
C MET A 97 -6.77 -3.87 1.81
N PHE A 98 -5.61 -3.48 2.36
CA PHE A 98 -5.51 -2.36 3.30
C PHE A 98 -6.02 -1.05 2.70
N TYR A 99 -5.59 -0.73 1.47
CA TYR A 99 -6.05 0.47 0.78
C TYR A 99 -7.53 0.38 0.37
N ALA A 100 -8.03 -0.80 0.00
CA ALA A 100 -9.45 -0.98 -0.27
C ALA A 100 -10.31 -0.65 0.96
N VAL A 101 -9.90 -1.10 2.15
CA VAL A 101 -10.56 -0.76 3.41
C VAL A 101 -10.51 0.76 3.67
N SER A 102 -9.36 1.39 3.45
CA SER A 102 -9.19 2.85 3.60
C SER A 102 -10.11 3.65 2.66
N ILE A 103 -10.23 3.23 1.40
CA ILE A 103 -11.14 3.83 0.42
C ILE A 103 -12.58 3.74 0.89
N ILE A 104 -13.01 2.57 1.37
CA ILE A 104 -14.40 2.38 1.83
C ILE A 104 -14.67 3.19 3.11
N GLU A 105 -13.69 3.31 4.00
CA GLU A 105 -13.80 4.20 5.16
C GLU A 105 -13.98 5.66 4.73
N ASN A 106 -13.15 6.13 3.78
CA ASN A 106 -13.27 7.48 3.22
C ASN A 106 -14.64 7.68 2.55
N TRP A 107 -15.13 6.68 1.81
CA TRP A 107 -16.44 6.65 1.17
C TRP A 107 -17.59 6.79 2.17
N GLY A 108 -17.57 6.00 3.24
CA GLY A 108 -18.58 6.06 4.31
C GLY A 108 -18.57 7.38 5.07
N GLN A 109 -17.38 7.94 5.33
CA GLN A 109 -17.24 9.26 5.99
C GLN A 109 -17.75 10.43 5.13
N MET A 110 -17.82 10.25 3.81
CA MET A 110 -18.48 11.20 2.90
C MET A 110 -20.01 11.08 2.91
N GLY A 111 -20.59 10.16 3.70
CA GLY A 111 -22.03 9.93 3.77
C GLY A 111 -22.60 9.08 2.62
N LEU A 112 -21.73 8.48 1.81
CA LEU A 112 -22.14 7.64 0.69
C LEU A 112 -22.58 6.25 1.18
N PRO A 113 -23.53 5.60 0.49
CA PRO A 113 -24.04 4.29 0.92
C PRO A 113 -22.92 3.24 0.88
N VAL A 114 -22.74 2.54 2.00
CA VAL A 114 -21.86 1.37 2.14
C VAL A 114 -22.75 0.16 2.46
N PRO A 115 -22.53 -1.02 1.84
CA PRO A 115 -23.31 -2.21 2.15
C PRO A 115 -23.29 -2.57 3.63
N GLU A 116 -24.45 -2.91 4.21
CA GLU A 116 -24.58 -3.20 5.65
C GLU A 116 -23.66 -4.33 6.12
N TRP A 117 -23.52 -5.38 5.32
CA TRP A 117 -22.63 -6.50 5.62
C TRP A 117 -21.17 -6.05 5.77
N LEU A 118 -20.77 -4.98 5.09
CA LEU A 118 -19.40 -4.48 5.04
C LEU A 118 -19.10 -3.47 6.16
N LYS A 119 -20.11 -2.66 6.56
CA LYS A 119 -19.99 -1.69 7.66
C LYS A 119 -19.44 -2.33 8.94
N LYS A 120 -19.97 -3.50 9.33
CA LYS A 120 -19.59 -4.19 10.58
C LYS A 120 -18.09 -4.50 10.67
N TYR A 121 -17.46 -4.85 9.55
CA TYR A 121 -16.04 -5.22 9.53
C TYR A 121 -15.14 -3.98 9.52
N ILE A 122 -15.50 -2.97 8.72
CA ILE A 122 -14.69 -1.75 8.57
C ILE A 122 -14.70 -0.92 9.84
N TYR A 123 -15.88 -0.68 10.44
CA TYR A 123 -15.94 0.14 11.66
C TYR A 123 -15.15 -0.50 12.81
N LYS A 124 -15.23 -1.82 12.97
CA LYS A 124 -14.44 -2.56 13.97
C LYS A 124 -12.93 -2.38 13.77
N LEU A 125 -12.43 -2.49 12.53
CA LEU A 125 -11.03 -2.26 12.21
C LEU A 125 -10.62 -0.80 12.48
N SER A 126 -11.47 0.14 12.11
CA SER A 126 -11.21 1.57 12.31
C SER A 126 -11.15 1.96 13.79
N ASP A 127 -11.99 1.36 14.63
CA ASP A 127 -12.04 1.63 16.06
C ASP A 127 -10.80 1.07 16.76
N GLN A 128 -10.40 -0.17 16.44
CA GLN A 128 -9.15 -0.76 16.96
C GLN A 128 -7.93 0.11 16.61
N TYR A 129 -7.84 0.60 15.37
CA TYR A 129 -6.75 1.47 14.94
C TYR A 129 -6.75 2.84 15.64
N LYS A 130 -7.92 3.40 15.96
CA LYS A 130 -8.05 4.66 16.71
C LYS A 130 -7.68 4.48 18.18
N GLU A 131 -8.06 3.35 18.79
CA GLU A 131 -7.70 3.00 20.16
C GLU A 131 -6.17 2.87 20.32
N GLU A 132 -5.50 2.13 19.43
CA GLU A 132 -4.04 1.99 19.42
C GLU A 132 -3.33 3.35 19.37
N LYS A 133 -3.74 4.24 18.46
CA LYS A 133 -3.20 5.60 18.37
C LYS A 133 -3.45 6.44 19.62
N ARG A 134 -4.60 6.26 20.28
CA ARG A 134 -4.93 6.97 21.52
C ARG A 134 -4.03 6.48 22.65
N HIS A 135 -3.77 5.19 22.75
CA HIS A 135 -2.84 4.62 23.72
C HIS A 135 -1.39 5.05 23.49
N GLU A 136 -0.92 5.12 22.25
CA GLU A 136 0.40 5.65 21.91
C GLU A 136 0.55 7.13 22.29
N ASN A 137 -0.46 7.96 21.98
CA ASN A 137 -0.43 9.37 22.34
C ASN A 137 -0.45 9.56 23.86
N THR A 138 -1.28 8.84 24.60
CA THR A 138 -1.32 8.93 26.08
C THR A 138 0.01 8.53 26.72
N LYS A 139 0.70 7.51 26.18
CA LYS A 139 2.06 7.14 26.63
C LYS A 139 3.13 8.18 26.28
N ARG A 140 2.87 9.10 25.35
CA ARG A 140 3.82 10.15 24.95
C ARG A 140 3.77 11.38 25.86
N TYR A 141 2.72 11.51 26.67
CA TYR A 141 2.49 12.61 27.61
C TYR A 141 2.64 12.19 29.09
N HIS A 142 3.05 10.94 29.35
CA HIS A 142 3.43 10.41 30.65
C HIS A 142 4.87 9.92 30.59
#